data_AF-A0A4R3LNR5-F1
#
_entry.id   AF-A0A4R3LNR5-F1
#
_cell.length_a   1.000
_cell.length_b   1.000
_cell.length_c   1.000
_cell.angle_alpha   90.00
_cell.angle_beta   90.00
_cell.angle_gamma   90.00
#
_symmetry.space_group_name_H-M   'P 1'
#
loop_
_entity.id
_entity.type
_entity.pdbx_description
1 polymer ?
#
loop_
_entity_poly.entity_id
_entity_poly.type
_entity_poly.pdbx_seq_one_letter_code
_entity_poly.pdbx_strand_id
1 'polypeptide(L)'
;MSRIRFFPAIAGLVLVLCPAPAWTINKCVDGDGAISFQDGPCPEGVDAVVVTLRPEAGAASDAAAGSGPDADDDRFDTEILELVSVQATFEGCAGLSDGFAQRHHAVLAQWRSLNAGALQRMGGSGRYRMLKERGVEQMRTDSQGGAGPMLARFCEGQFIPALQQALDNG
;
A
#
# COMPACT_ATOMS: atom_id res chain seq x y z
N MET A 1 28.81 -1.18 -65.53
CA MET A 1 29.22 -0.24 -64.47
C MET A 1 28.28 0.97 -64.52
N SER A 2 27.28 1.02 -63.63
CA SER A 2 26.44 2.21 -63.42
C SER A 2 26.15 2.32 -61.93
N ARG A 3 26.60 3.42 -61.32
CA ARG A 3 26.33 3.78 -59.93
C ARG A 3 24.99 4.51 -59.89
N ILE A 4 24.04 3.99 -59.14
CA ILE A 4 22.81 4.71 -58.77
C ILE A 4 22.84 4.86 -57.25
N ARG A 5 22.84 6.11 -56.78
CA ARG A 5 22.61 6.46 -55.37
C ARG A 5 21.12 6.75 -55.20
N PHE A 6 20.47 6.08 -54.25
CA PHE A 6 19.17 6.48 -53.72
C PHE A 6 19.26 6.48 -52.19
N PHE A 7 19.09 7.66 -51.61
CA PHE A 7 18.66 7.84 -50.22
C PHE A 7 17.16 7.50 -50.15
N PRO A 8 16.73 6.82 -49.08
CA PRO A 8 15.67 7.41 -48.29
C PRO A 8 15.97 7.32 -46.80
N ALA A 9 15.93 8.48 -46.16
CA ALA A 9 15.85 8.64 -44.72
C ALA A 9 14.38 8.51 -44.30
N ILE A 10 13.96 7.36 -43.76
CA ILE A 10 12.76 7.24 -42.92
C ILE A 10 12.91 6.01 -42.04
N ALA A 11 12.91 6.19 -40.71
CA ALA A 11 12.19 5.32 -39.77
C ALA A 11 12.34 5.90 -38.37
N GLY A 12 11.24 6.47 -37.88
CA GLY A 12 11.13 7.07 -36.56
C GLY A 12 11.48 6.08 -35.46
N LEU A 13 12.29 6.55 -34.51
CA LEU A 13 12.46 5.92 -33.22
C LEU A 13 11.14 6.14 -32.45
N VAL A 14 10.20 5.22 -32.60
CA VAL A 14 9.08 5.06 -31.67
C VAL A 14 9.71 4.72 -30.33
N LEU A 15 9.72 5.70 -29.41
CA LEU A 15 9.89 5.43 -27.99
C LEU A 15 8.76 4.48 -27.59
N VAL A 16 9.10 3.21 -27.50
CA VAL A 16 8.28 2.20 -26.83
C VAL A 16 8.20 2.65 -25.38
N LEU A 17 7.14 3.38 -25.05
CA LEU A 17 6.60 3.43 -23.70
C LEU A 17 6.36 1.98 -23.32
N CYS A 18 7.27 1.41 -22.54
CA CYS A 18 7.04 0.12 -21.90
C CYS A 18 5.69 0.22 -21.18
N PRO A 19 4.69 -0.60 -21.52
CA PRO A 19 3.53 -0.71 -20.67
C PRO A 19 4.05 -1.20 -19.32
N ALA A 20 3.84 -0.41 -18.27
CA ALA A 20 3.89 -0.94 -16.91
C ALA A 20 3.06 -2.24 -16.89
N PRO A 21 3.47 -3.27 -16.13
CA PRO A 21 2.70 -4.50 -16.05
C PRO A 21 1.24 -4.16 -15.73
N ALA A 22 0.34 -4.65 -16.58
CA ALA A 22 -1.09 -4.32 -16.64
C ALA A 22 -1.92 -4.82 -15.45
N TRP A 23 -1.30 -4.91 -14.27
CA TRP A 23 -1.83 -5.45 -13.03
C TRP A 23 -1.37 -4.65 -11.80
N THR A 24 -1.10 -3.36 -11.96
CA THR A 24 -0.88 -2.47 -10.80
C THR A 24 -2.23 -1.86 -10.46
N ILE A 25 -2.89 -2.40 -9.43
CA ILE A 25 -4.06 -1.76 -8.85
C ILE A 25 -3.55 -0.53 -8.10
N ASN A 26 -3.90 0.64 -8.60
CA ASN A 26 -3.58 1.90 -7.95
C ASN A 26 -4.68 2.21 -6.94
N LYS A 27 -4.28 2.42 -5.68
CA LYS A 27 -5.14 3.05 -4.68
C LYS A 27 -5.02 4.56 -4.88
N CYS A 28 -6.07 5.15 -5.40
CA CYS A 28 -6.16 6.56 -5.75
C CYS A 28 -7.00 7.28 -4.71
N VAL A 29 -6.44 8.33 -4.09
CA VAL A 29 -7.15 9.15 -3.09
C VAL A 29 -7.40 10.52 -3.70
N ASP A 30 -8.66 10.87 -3.94
CA ASP A 30 -9.01 12.16 -4.52
C ASP A 30 -8.91 13.32 -3.51
N GLY A 31 -9.12 14.55 -3.98
CA GLY A 31 -9.03 15.76 -3.14
C GLY A 31 -10.07 15.83 -2.02
N ASP A 32 -11.13 15.02 -2.08
CA ASP A 32 -12.16 14.89 -1.04
C ASP A 32 -11.85 13.72 -0.07
N GLY A 33 -10.76 13.00 -0.29
CA GLY A 33 -10.32 11.85 0.52
C GLY A 33 -11.00 10.53 0.16
N ALA A 34 -11.75 10.47 -0.95
CA ALA A 34 -12.37 9.24 -1.39
C ALA A 34 -11.33 8.30 -2.00
N ILE A 35 -11.41 7.03 -1.61
CA ILE A 35 -10.49 5.99 -2.08
C ILE A 35 -11.15 5.26 -3.25
N SER A 36 -10.44 5.20 -4.37
CA SER A 36 -10.78 4.34 -5.51
C SER A 36 -9.62 3.39 -5.81
N PHE A 37 -9.96 2.20 -6.28
CA PHE A 37 -9.00 1.22 -6.78
C PHE A 37 -9.19 1.12 -8.29
N GLN A 38 -8.10 1.11 -9.06
CA GLN A 38 -8.17 1.03 -10.52
C GLN A 38 -6.92 0.38 -11.13
N ASP A 39 -7.09 -0.34 -12.24
CA ASP A 39 -5.98 -0.99 -12.97
C ASP A 39 -5.11 0.00 -13.77
N GLY A 40 -5.60 1.22 -14.01
CA GLY A 40 -4.90 2.29 -14.72
C GLY A 40 -4.33 3.36 -13.77
N PRO A 41 -3.42 4.22 -14.24
CA PRO A 41 -2.82 5.29 -13.42
C PRO A 41 -3.89 6.20 -12.81
N CYS A 42 -3.67 6.68 -11.58
CA CYS A 42 -4.58 7.62 -10.95
C CYS A 42 -4.78 8.87 -11.85
N PRO A 43 -6.02 9.40 -11.93
CA PRO A 43 -6.28 10.60 -12.71
C PRO A 43 -5.41 11.79 -12.24
N GLU A 44 -5.13 12.74 -13.13
CA GLU A 44 -4.27 13.89 -12.79
C GLU A 44 -4.83 14.64 -11.58
N GLY A 45 -3.96 14.94 -10.59
CA GLY A 45 -4.34 15.57 -9.33
C GLY A 45 -4.78 14.59 -8.22
N VAL A 46 -4.60 13.29 -8.43
CA VAL A 46 -4.93 12.23 -7.47
C VAL A 46 -3.67 11.42 -7.13
N ASP A 47 -3.33 11.32 -5.85
CA ASP A 47 -2.10 10.65 -5.41
C ASP A 47 -2.25 9.12 -5.46
N ALA A 48 -1.31 8.46 -6.15
CA ALA A 48 -1.18 7.01 -6.12
C ALA A 48 -0.47 6.60 -4.83
N VAL A 49 -1.18 5.94 -3.92
CA VAL A 49 -0.57 5.40 -2.70
C VAL A 49 0.17 4.10 -3.06
N VAL A 50 1.47 4.21 -3.30
CA VAL A 50 2.37 3.05 -3.26
C VAL A 50 2.38 2.57 -1.81
N VAL A 51 1.88 1.37 -1.57
CA VAL A 51 1.86 0.76 -0.24
C VAL A 51 3.31 0.45 0.17
N THR A 52 3.99 1.42 0.77
CA THR A 52 5.31 1.24 1.35
C THR A 52 5.12 0.66 2.73
N LEU A 53 5.20 -0.66 2.84
CA LEU A 53 5.12 -1.36 4.12
C LEU A 53 6.51 -1.36 4.74
N ARG A 54 6.66 -0.74 5.91
CA ARG A 54 7.89 -0.80 6.69
C ARG A 54 7.67 -1.76 7.87
N PRO A 55 8.53 -2.77 8.06
CA PRO A 55 8.54 -3.55 9.28
C PRO A 55 9.56 -2.87 10.20
N GLU A 56 9.12 -1.98 11.08
CA GLU A 56 10.10 -1.30 11.93
C GLU A 56 10.46 -2.13 13.16
N ALA A 57 11.64 -2.75 13.10
CA ALA A 57 12.49 -2.97 14.27
C ALA A 57 13.42 -1.75 14.43
N GLY A 58 12.90 -0.67 15.03
CA GLY A 58 13.71 0.43 15.57
C GLY A 58 14.65 1.15 14.60
N ALA A 59 14.13 2.08 13.80
CA ALA A 59 14.87 3.25 13.35
C ALA A 59 13.86 4.34 12.97
N ALA A 60 13.55 5.20 13.94
CA ALA A 60 12.91 6.47 13.68
C ALA A 60 13.69 7.15 12.55
N SER A 61 13.01 7.46 11.45
CA SER A 61 13.57 8.29 10.40
C SER A 61 13.99 9.62 11.02
N ASP A 62 15.29 9.91 11.02
CA ASP A 62 15.81 11.25 11.26
C ASP A 62 15.29 12.18 10.14
N ALA A 63 14.10 12.73 10.34
CA ALA A 63 13.64 13.93 9.69
C ALA A 63 13.33 14.95 10.79
N ALA A 64 14.29 15.83 11.02
CA ALA A 64 14.17 16.94 11.95
C ALA A 64 13.05 17.89 11.52
N ALA A 65 12.02 18.05 12.37
CA ALA A 65 11.24 19.28 12.48
C ALA A 65 10.53 19.34 13.85
N GLY A 66 11.10 20.13 14.77
CA GLY A 66 10.41 20.74 15.91
C GLY A 66 10.09 19.84 17.10
N SER A 67 10.85 19.92 18.19
CA SER A 67 10.42 19.45 19.51
C SER A 67 9.40 20.43 20.10
N GLY A 68 8.19 20.45 19.54
CA GLY A 68 7.01 21.08 20.14
C GLY A 68 6.19 20.03 20.91
N PRO A 69 5.31 20.45 21.85
CA PRO A 69 4.44 19.52 22.57
C PRO A 69 3.57 18.66 21.65
N ASP A 70 3.24 19.15 20.45
CA ASP A 70 2.43 18.43 19.46
C ASP A 70 3.25 17.46 18.59
N ALA A 71 4.57 17.59 18.53
CA ALA A 71 5.41 16.75 17.65
C ALA A 71 5.55 15.31 18.15
N ASP A 72 5.46 15.11 19.46
CA ASP A 72 5.36 13.77 20.03
C ASP A 72 4.02 13.13 19.66
N ASP A 73 2.92 13.87 19.79
CA ASP A 73 1.58 13.40 19.41
C ASP A 73 1.49 13.07 17.91
N ASP A 74 2.05 13.91 17.03
CA ASP A 74 2.12 13.67 15.58
C ASP A 74 2.95 12.43 15.24
N ARG A 75 4.07 12.22 15.95
CA ARG A 75 4.90 11.02 15.78
C ARG A 75 4.15 9.77 16.24
N PHE A 76 3.49 9.83 17.40
CA PHE A 76 2.66 8.72 17.90
C PHE A 76 1.49 8.42 16.96
N ASP A 77 0.86 9.45 16.41
CA ASP A 77 -0.20 9.30 15.43
C ASP A 77 0.30 8.66 14.14
N THR A 78 1.49 9.04 13.67
CA THR A 78 2.13 8.42 12.51
C THR A 78 2.43 6.93 12.78
N GLU A 79 3.02 6.60 13.93
CA GLU A 79 3.35 5.22 14.32
C GLU A 79 2.08 4.36 14.47
N ILE A 80 1.01 4.93 15.04
CA ILE A 80 -0.31 4.26 15.11
C ILE A 80 -0.84 4.00 13.71
N LEU A 81 -0.80 4.98 12.80
CA LEU A 81 -1.32 4.85 11.45
C LEU A 81 -0.58 3.79 10.64
N GLU A 82 0.76 3.71 10.75
CA GLU A 82 1.56 2.68 10.10
C GLU A 82 1.15 1.26 10.58
N LEU A 83 1.08 1.04 11.89
CA LEU A 83 0.68 -0.27 12.44
C LEU A 83 -0.77 -0.64 12.12
N VAL A 84 -1.67 0.34 12.21
CA VAL A 84 -3.09 0.16 11.90
C VAL A 84 -3.27 -0.15 10.43
N SER A 85 -2.54 0.50 9.52
CA SER A 85 -2.65 0.26 8.09
C SER A 85 -2.43 -1.21 7.75
N VAL A 86 -1.37 -1.84 8.26
CA VAL A 86 -1.09 -3.26 7.97
C VAL A 86 -2.17 -4.17 8.54
N GLN A 87 -2.59 -3.94 9.79
CA GLN A 87 -3.55 -4.83 10.44
C GLN A 87 -4.97 -4.67 9.91
N ALA A 88 -5.42 -3.45 9.68
CA ALA A 88 -6.72 -3.19 9.08
C ALA A 88 -6.78 -3.74 7.65
N THR A 89 -5.72 -3.58 6.86
CA THR A 89 -5.67 -4.16 5.50
C THR A 89 -5.71 -5.69 5.54
N PHE A 90 -4.93 -6.34 6.42
CA PHE A 90 -4.98 -7.80 6.54
C PHE A 90 -6.36 -8.29 7.01
N GLU A 91 -6.94 -7.68 8.04
CA GLU A 91 -8.26 -8.05 8.57
C GLU A 91 -9.36 -7.81 7.54
N GLY A 92 -9.28 -6.70 6.79
CA GLY A 92 -10.16 -6.43 5.65
C GLY A 92 -10.05 -7.53 4.59
N CYS A 93 -8.84 -7.86 4.13
CA CYS A 93 -8.59 -8.93 3.17
C CYS A 93 -9.09 -10.30 3.64
N ALA A 94 -8.95 -10.61 4.93
CA ALA A 94 -9.48 -11.82 5.54
C ALA A 94 -11.01 -11.91 5.48
N GLY A 95 -11.71 -10.76 5.53
CA GLY A 95 -13.15 -10.68 5.36
C GLY A 95 -13.63 -10.77 3.92
N LEU A 96 -12.74 -10.62 2.92
CA LEU A 96 -13.10 -10.61 1.50
C LEU A 96 -13.03 -11.98 0.82
N SER A 97 -12.18 -12.88 1.31
CA SER A 97 -11.96 -14.17 0.66
C SER A 97 -11.71 -15.30 1.64
N ASP A 98 -12.37 -16.41 1.38
CA ASP A 98 -12.27 -17.60 2.22
C ASP A 98 -10.83 -18.13 2.25
N GLY A 99 -10.37 -18.46 3.46
CA GLY A 99 -9.04 -19.02 3.70
C GLY A 99 -7.88 -18.04 3.53
N PHE A 100 -8.08 -16.76 3.22
CA PHE A 100 -7.00 -15.77 3.11
C PHE A 100 -6.18 -15.69 4.40
N ALA A 101 -6.86 -15.51 5.53
CA ALA A 101 -6.21 -15.47 6.83
C ALA A 101 -5.40 -16.75 7.09
N GLN A 102 -5.93 -17.92 6.73
CA GLN A 102 -5.26 -19.19 6.97
C GLN A 102 -4.04 -19.40 6.05
N ARG A 103 -4.05 -18.88 4.82
CA ARG A 103 -2.89 -18.93 3.93
C ARG A 103 -1.78 -17.98 4.41
N HIS A 104 -2.15 -16.81 4.92
CA HIS A 104 -1.22 -15.71 5.15
C HIS A 104 -0.96 -15.37 6.63
N HIS A 105 -1.50 -16.16 7.56
CA HIS A 105 -1.33 -15.92 9.00
C HIS A 105 0.15 -15.88 9.43
N ALA A 106 1.03 -16.65 8.79
CA ALA A 106 2.46 -16.65 9.09
C ALA A 106 3.12 -15.30 8.79
N VAL A 107 2.75 -14.68 7.66
CA VAL A 107 3.24 -13.36 7.25
C VAL A 107 2.85 -12.29 8.27
N LEU A 108 1.57 -12.27 8.68
CA LEU A 108 1.10 -11.35 9.71
C LEU A 108 1.72 -11.62 11.08
N ALA A 109 1.92 -12.89 11.44
CA ALA A 109 2.54 -13.26 12.72
C ALA A 109 3.99 -12.77 12.80
N GLN A 110 4.76 -12.90 11.72
CA GLN A 110 6.12 -12.39 11.64
C GLN A 110 6.16 -10.86 11.68
N TRP A 111 5.29 -10.18 10.95
CA TRP A 111 5.20 -8.72 11.05
C TRP A 111 4.87 -8.27 12.48
N ARG A 112 3.93 -8.96 13.16
CA ARG A 112 3.60 -8.65 14.56
C ARG A 112 4.76 -8.91 15.52
N SER A 113 5.60 -9.93 15.27
CA SER A 113 6.74 -10.20 16.15
C SER A 113 7.82 -9.12 16.03
N LEU A 114 8.09 -8.62 14.81
CA LEU A 114 9.01 -7.50 14.60
C LEU A 114 8.48 -6.19 15.22
N ASN A 115 7.16 -5.99 15.19
CA ASN A 115 6.52 -4.79 15.74
C ASN A 115 6.04 -4.95 17.20
N ALA A 116 6.46 -6.01 17.90
CA ALA A 116 5.90 -6.39 19.21
C ALA A 116 6.02 -5.26 20.25
N GLY A 117 7.13 -4.52 20.26
CA GLY A 117 7.33 -3.40 21.18
C GLY A 117 6.38 -2.24 20.93
N ALA A 118 6.17 -1.87 19.67
CA ALA A 118 5.25 -0.81 19.28
C ALA A 118 3.79 -1.22 19.55
N LEU A 119 3.43 -2.47 19.26
CA LEU A 119 2.12 -3.03 19.55
C LEU A 119 1.85 -3.13 21.05
N GLN A 120 2.86 -3.41 21.88
CA GLN A 120 2.70 -3.40 23.32
C GLN A 120 2.42 -1.99 23.86
N ARG A 121 3.06 -0.96 23.29
CA ARG A 121 2.84 0.44 23.71
C ARG A 121 1.48 0.97 23.27
N MET A 122 1.07 0.71 22.03
CA MET A 122 -0.05 1.42 21.40
C MET A 122 -1.27 0.56 21.09
N GLY A 123 -1.09 -0.76 20.93
CA GLY A 123 -2.13 -1.68 20.47
C GLY A 123 -3.33 -1.82 21.41
N GLY A 124 -3.14 -1.49 22.69
CA GLY A 124 -4.22 -1.44 23.68
C GLY A 124 -5.03 -0.14 23.70
N SER A 125 -4.58 0.92 23.01
CA SER A 125 -5.18 2.24 23.09
C SER A 125 -6.54 2.31 22.37
N GLY A 126 -7.42 3.20 22.84
CA GLY A 126 -8.72 3.45 22.20
C GLY A 126 -8.57 4.00 20.78
N ARG A 127 -7.57 4.87 20.54
CA ARG A 127 -7.29 5.45 19.23
C ARG A 127 -6.87 4.39 18.21
N TYR A 128 -5.95 3.51 18.59
CA TYR A 128 -5.52 2.39 17.76
C TYR A 128 -6.69 1.48 17.36
N ARG A 129 -7.53 1.09 18.34
CA ARG A 129 -8.69 0.23 18.09
C ARG A 129 -9.69 0.88 17.14
N MET A 130 -10.04 2.14 17.39
CA MET A 130 -10.97 2.91 16.57
C MET A 130 -10.49 3.06 15.13
N LEU A 131 -9.20 3.40 14.92
CA LEU A 131 -8.64 3.54 13.58
C LEU A 131 -8.61 2.20 12.83
N LYS A 132 -8.26 1.12 13.52
CA LYS A 132 -8.27 -0.24 12.93
C LYS A 132 -9.67 -0.66 12.50
N GLU A 133 -10.66 -0.51 13.40
CA GLU A 133 -12.07 -0.81 13.10
C GLU A 133 -12.57 0.00 11.91
N ARG A 134 -12.26 1.31 11.86
CA ARG A 134 -12.62 2.16 10.72
C ARG A 134 -11.99 1.69 9.41
N GLY A 135 -10.70 1.31 9.43
CA GLY A 135 -10.01 0.83 8.23
C GLY A 135 -10.60 -0.48 7.70
N VAL A 136 -10.93 -1.42 8.59
CA VAL A 136 -11.61 -2.67 8.22
C VAL A 136 -13.00 -2.39 7.64
N GLU A 137 -13.76 -1.51 8.28
CA GLU A 137 -15.11 -1.14 7.84
C GLU A 137 -15.12 -0.42 6.48
N GLN A 138 -14.09 0.41 6.22
CA GLN A 138 -13.92 1.04 4.92
C GLN A 138 -13.75 -0.01 3.82
N MET A 139 -12.84 -0.97 4.00
CA MET A 139 -12.63 -2.06 3.02
C MET A 139 -13.88 -2.92 2.83
N ARG A 140 -14.63 -3.18 3.91
CA ARG A 140 -15.92 -3.87 3.85
C ARG A 140 -16.90 -3.09 2.99
N THR A 141 -17.03 -1.78 3.21
CA THR A 141 -17.91 -0.90 2.43
C THR A 141 -17.51 -0.86 0.96
N ASP A 142 -16.23 -0.68 0.67
CA ASP A 142 -15.70 -0.65 -0.70
C ASP A 142 -15.98 -1.95 -1.45
N SER A 143 -15.81 -3.09 -0.77
CA SER A 143 -16.08 -4.39 -1.38
C SER A 143 -17.56 -4.59 -1.74
N GLN A 144 -18.47 -4.06 -0.91
CA GLN A 144 -19.91 -4.10 -1.15
C GLN A 144 -20.34 -3.10 -2.23
N GLY A 145 -19.60 -2.01 -2.40
CA GLY A 145 -19.77 -1.01 -3.45
C GLY A 145 -19.33 -1.45 -4.86
N GLY A 146 -18.92 -2.72 -5.03
CA GLY A 146 -18.54 -3.29 -6.33
C GLY A 146 -17.03 -3.39 -6.56
N ALA A 147 -16.19 -2.87 -5.66
CA ALA A 147 -14.74 -3.00 -5.76
C ALA A 147 -14.22 -4.36 -5.25
N GLY A 148 -15.08 -5.25 -4.75
CA GLY A 148 -14.72 -6.53 -4.13
C GLY A 148 -13.72 -7.38 -4.93
N PRO A 149 -13.96 -7.67 -6.22
CA PRO A 149 -13.01 -8.42 -7.06
C PRO A 149 -11.64 -7.74 -7.17
N MET A 150 -11.61 -6.41 -7.23
CA MET A 150 -10.36 -5.66 -7.32
C MET A 150 -9.62 -5.65 -5.98
N LEU A 151 -10.32 -5.43 -4.86
CA LEU A 151 -9.72 -5.55 -3.54
C LEU A 151 -9.16 -6.96 -3.29
N ALA A 152 -9.86 -8.03 -3.71
CA ALA A 152 -9.34 -9.39 -3.59
C ALA A 152 -8.02 -9.59 -4.36
N ARG A 153 -7.90 -9.02 -5.56
CA ARG A 153 -6.66 -9.02 -6.35
C ARG A 153 -5.56 -8.17 -5.71
N PHE A 154 -5.91 -7.04 -5.12
CA PHE A 154 -4.97 -6.21 -4.34
C PHE A 154 -4.41 -6.99 -3.15
N CYS A 155 -5.27 -7.69 -2.40
CA CYS A 155 -4.89 -8.47 -1.23
C CYS A 155 -3.83 -9.53 -1.57
N GLU A 156 -4.09 -10.36 -2.60
CA GLU A 156 -3.20 -11.46 -2.98
C GLU A 156 -2.01 -11.00 -3.85
N GLY A 157 -2.23 -10.04 -4.74
CA GLY A 157 -1.26 -9.66 -5.77
C GLY A 157 -0.32 -8.53 -5.36
N GLN A 158 -0.66 -7.74 -4.34
CA GLN A 158 0.13 -6.56 -3.95
C GLN A 158 0.40 -6.50 -2.45
N PHE A 159 -0.64 -6.58 -1.61
CA PHE A 159 -0.46 -6.38 -0.17
C PHE A 159 0.41 -7.47 0.47
N ILE A 160 0.08 -8.76 0.26
CA ILE A 160 0.89 -9.85 0.82
C ILE A 160 2.32 -9.86 0.27
N PRO A 161 2.57 -9.75 -1.06
CA PRO A 161 3.92 -9.67 -1.59
C PRO A 161 4.72 -8.49 -1.04
N ALA A 162 4.11 -7.30 -0.92
CA ALA A 162 4.77 -6.14 -0.36
C ALA A 162 5.12 -6.35 1.12
N LEU A 163 4.21 -6.97 1.89
CA LEU A 163 4.45 -7.25 3.30
C LEU A 163 5.56 -8.27 3.46
N GLN A 164 5.57 -9.32 2.65
CA GLN A 164 6.63 -10.33 2.64
C GLN A 164 7.99 -9.70 2.30
N GLN A 165 8.04 -8.90 1.23
CA GLN A 165 9.26 -8.20 0.83
C GLN A 165 9.76 -7.27 1.93
N ALA A 166 8.86 -6.56 2.60
CA ALA A 166 9.23 -5.72 3.73
C ALA A 166 9.92 -6.58 4.82
N LEU A 167 9.33 -7.72 5.18
CA LEU A 167 9.86 -8.63 6.20
C LEU A 167 11.20 -9.26 5.82
N ASP A 168 11.46 -9.47 4.53
CA ASP A 168 12.72 -10.04 4.05
C ASP A 168 13.87 -9.00 4.04
N ASN A 169 13.55 -7.70 4.05
CA ASN A 169 14.52 -6.60 3.99
C ASN A 169 14.73 -5.87 5.34
N GLY A 170 13.94 -6.18 6.37
CA GLY A 170 14.06 -5.64 7.73
C GLY A 170 14.88 -6.55 8.64
#